data_AF-A0A1Z8QC46-F1
#
_entry.id   AF-A0A1Z8QC46-F1
#
_cell.length_a   1.000
_cell.length_b   1.000
_cell.length_c   1.000
_cell.angle_alpha   90.00
_cell.angle_beta   90.00
_cell.angle_gamma   90.00
#
_symmetry.space_group_name_H-M   'P 1'
#
loop_
_entity.id
_entity.type
_entity.pdbx_description
1 polymer ?
#
loop_
_entity_poly.entity_id
_entity_poly.type
_entity_poly.pdbx_seq_one_letter_code
_entity_poly.pdbx_strand_id
1 'polypeptide(L)'
;MILISNHLLTLPEFKKVNDVVIRINMAHVRDIKELKKFINKDYEVFLDYPKGRSKPPVPTLSLSDAINITHKYGNIKYFATSNIEQVAEVNLICDILPGDVSFVPKIETLKGVLNLNKLFDTGKINHIMLDSEDLYTDVKNDVQLFTNLKERVNRICNDYNVKLLQLYGVVFA
;
A
#
# COMPACT_ATOMS: atom_id res chain seq x y z
N MET A 1 3.19 11.82 5.95
CA MET A 1 1.95 11.48 5.23
C MET A 1 1.07 10.70 6.18
N ILE A 2 -0.19 11.11 6.36
CA ILE A 2 -1.18 10.36 7.14
C ILE A 2 -2.13 9.71 6.15
N LEU A 3 -2.24 8.38 6.21
CA LEU A 3 -3.20 7.60 5.44
C LEU A 3 -4.42 7.30 6.30
N ILE A 4 -5.61 7.57 5.78
CA ILE A 4 -6.86 7.18 6.43
C ILE A 4 -7.73 6.35 5.49
N SER A 5 -8.50 5.41 6.05
CA SER A 5 -9.46 4.64 5.25
C SER A 5 -10.53 5.55 4.66
N ASN A 6 -10.89 5.34 3.39
CA ASN A 6 -12.02 6.00 2.73
C ASN A 6 -13.35 5.83 3.49
N HIS A 7 -13.48 4.76 4.28
CA HIS A 7 -14.65 4.50 5.10
C HIS A 7 -14.77 5.48 6.27
N LEU A 8 -13.67 6.04 6.79
CA LEU A 8 -13.77 7.04 7.86
C LEU A 8 -14.53 8.28 7.39
N LEU A 9 -14.46 8.63 6.10
CA LEU A 9 -15.19 9.76 5.53
C LEU A 9 -16.73 9.62 5.59
N THR A 10 -17.27 8.46 5.97
CA THR A 10 -18.72 8.30 6.22
C THR A 10 -19.12 8.81 7.60
N LEU A 11 -18.17 8.89 8.53
CA LEU A 11 -18.38 9.35 9.90
C LEU A 11 -18.39 10.88 9.95
N PRO A 12 -19.33 11.51 10.69
CA PRO A 12 -19.43 12.97 10.81
C PRO A 12 -18.11 13.66 11.19
N GLU A 13 -17.35 13.06 12.10
CA GLU A 13 -16.08 13.56 12.66
C GLU A 13 -14.98 13.66 11.61
N PHE A 14 -15.05 12.86 10.55
CA PHE A 14 -14.01 12.75 9.52
C PHE A 14 -14.46 13.32 8.16
N LYS A 15 -15.61 13.99 8.08
CA LYS A 15 -16.11 14.56 6.81
C LYS A 15 -15.20 15.64 6.22
N LYS A 16 -14.45 16.35 7.07
CA LYS A 16 -13.56 17.46 6.69
C LYS A 16 -12.24 17.33 7.41
N VAL A 17 -11.41 16.42 6.94
CA VAL A 17 -10.04 16.21 7.42
C VAL A 17 -9.10 16.91 6.46
N ASN A 18 -8.08 17.58 6.97
CA ASN A 18 -7.05 18.22 6.16
C ASN A 18 -5.74 17.43 6.27
N ASP A 19 -4.83 17.62 5.32
CA ASP A 19 -3.48 17.06 5.34
C ASP A 19 -3.42 15.52 5.43
N VAL A 20 -4.42 14.85 4.85
CA VAL A 20 -4.51 13.39 4.76
C VAL A 20 -4.57 12.91 3.31
N VAL A 21 -4.11 11.68 3.10
CA VAL A 21 -4.31 10.93 1.86
C VAL A 21 -5.32 9.81 2.12
N ILE A 22 -6.28 9.66 1.21
CA ILE A 22 -7.36 8.68 1.36
C ILE A 22 -6.91 7.33 0.82
N ARG A 23 -6.76 6.34 1.70
CA ARG A 23 -6.52 4.95 1.34
C ARG A 23 -7.82 4.28 0.93
N ILE A 24 -7.87 3.77 -0.29
CA ILE A 24 -8.93 2.91 -0.78
C ILE A 24 -8.37 1.50 -0.90
N ASN A 25 -8.84 0.58 -0.04
CA ASN A 25 -8.50 -0.83 -0.14
C ASN A 25 -9.41 -1.52 -1.16
N MET A 26 -8.82 -1.98 -2.26
CA MET A 26 -9.53 -2.57 -3.41
C MET A 26 -10.25 -3.88 -3.09
N ALA A 27 -9.89 -4.59 -2.01
CA ALA A 27 -10.66 -5.76 -1.59
C ALA A 27 -12.08 -5.39 -1.13
N HIS A 28 -12.32 -4.15 -0.68
CA HIS A 28 -13.63 -3.69 -0.23
C HIS A 28 -14.43 -2.96 -1.30
N VAL A 29 -13.93 -2.90 -2.53
CA VAL A 29 -14.58 -2.23 -3.66
C VAL A 29 -15.32 -3.27 -4.49
N ARG A 30 -16.64 -3.10 -4.63
CA ARG A 30 -17.52 -4.06 -5.32
C ARG A 30 -17.42 -3.99 -6.83
N ASP A 31 -17.30 -2.78 -7.37
CA ASP A 31 -17.23 -2.55 -8.80
C ASP A 31 -16.58 -1.20 -9.15
N ILE A 32 -16.39 -0.95 -10.45
CA ILE A 32 -15.79 0.27 -10.97
C ILE A 32 -16.63 1.52 -10.66
N LYS A 33 -17.95 1.38 -10.51
CA LYS A 33 -18.85 2.51 -10.21
C LYS A 33 -18.64 2.96 -8.77
N GLU A 34 -18.50 2.02 -7.84
CA GLU A 34 -18.16 2.29 -6.45
C GLU A 34 -16.76 2.87 -6.31
N LEU A 35 -15.78 2.32 -7.02
CA LEU A 35 -14.42 2.87 -7.04
C LEU A 35 -14.41 4.35 -7.42
N LYS A 36 -15.10 4.71 -8.51
CA LYS A 36 -15.22 6.10 -8.96
C LYS A 36 -15.87 7.00 -7.92
N LYS A 37 -16.85 6.51 -7.15
CA LYS A 37 -17.45 7.30 -6.05
C LYS A 37 -16.45 7.58 -4.94
N PHE A 38 -15.55 6.65 -4.64
CA PHE A 38 -14.51 6.86 -3.64
C PHE A 38 -13.41 7.80 -4.12
N ILE A 39 -13.03 7.73 -5.41
CA ILE A 39 -11.99 8.59 -6.01
C ILE A 39 -12.48 10.01 -6.28
N ASN A 40 -13.76 10.20 -6.62
CA ASN A 40 -14.37 11.52 -6.93
C ASN A 40 -14.60 12.36 -5.66
N LYS A 41 -13.53 12.58 -4.88
CA LYS A 41 -13.48 13.48 -3.74
C LYS A 41 -12.24 14.35 -3.88
N ASP A 42 -12.27 15.53 -3.27
CA ASP A 42 -11.17 16.50 -3.30
C ASP A 42 -10.06 16.11 -2.30
N TYR A 43 -9.44 14.95 -2.56
CA TYR A 43 -8.34 14.40 -1.80
C TYR A 43 -7.37 13.68 -2.71
N GLU A 44 -6.09 13.66 -2.32
CA GLU A 44 -5.15 12.69 -2.85
C GLU A 44 -5.56 11.27 -2.44
N VAL A 45 -5.35 10.32 -3.35
CA VAL A 45 -5.73 8.92 -3.18
C VAL A 45 -4.51 8.01 -3.17
N PHE A 46 -4.52 7.11 -2.19
CA PHE A 46 -3.66 5.95 -2.08
C PHE A 46 -4.48 4.71 -2.44
N LEU A 47 -4.26 4.16 -3.64
CA LEU A 47 -4.98 3.00 -4.12
C LEU A 47 -4.24 1.72 -3.72
N ASP A 48 -4.86 0.88 -2.90
CA ASP A 48 -4.23 -0.31 -2.30
C ASP A 48 -4.84 -1.59 -2.88
N TYR A 49 -4.04 -2.30 -3.68
CA TYR A 49 -4.42 -3.55 -4.34
C TYR A 49 -3.84 -4.77 -3.62
N PRO A 50 -4.67 -5.60 -2.95
CA PRO A 50 -4.19 -6.76 -2.22
C PRO A 50 -4.00 -7.97 -3.15
N LYS A 51 -2.85 -8.00 -3.85
CA LYS A 51 -2.43 -9.10 -4.72
C LYS A 51 -2.35 -10.42 -3.95
N GLY A 52 -2.89 -11.50 -4.54
CA GLY A 52 -2.77 -12.86 -4.01
C GLY A 52 -3.62 -13.13 -2.77
N ARG A 53 -4.56 -12.24 -2.44
CA ARG A 53 -5.42 -12.36 -1.28
C ARG A 53 -6.35 -13.58 -1.39
N SER A 54 -6.28 -14.46 -0.40
CA SER A 54 -7.16 -15.64 -0.25
C SER A 54 -8.30 -15.43 0.76
N LYS A 55 -8.10 -14.55 1.76
CA LYS A 55 -9.11 -14.25 2.78
C LYS A 55 -10.13 -13.24 2.24
N PRO A 56 -11.44 -13.46 2.43
CA PRO A 56 -12.45 -12.48 2.03
C PRO A 56 -12.28 -11.14 2.80
N PRO A 57 -12.75 -10.02 2.23
CA PRO A 57 -13.23 -9.92 0.86
C PRO A 57 -12.05 -10.00 -0.13
N VAL A 58 -12.31 -10.51 -1.34
CA VAL A 58 -11.33 -10.57 -2.44
C VAL A 58 -11.62 -9.46 -3.45
N PRO A 59 -10.61 -8.84 -4.09
CA PRO A 59 -10.85 -7.82 -5.10
C PRO A 59 -11.72 -8.35 -6.24
N THR A 60 -12.81 -7.64 -6.54
CA THR A 60 -13.62 -7.95 -7.74
C THR A 60 -13.02 -7.36 -9.00
N LEU A 61 -12.33 -6.22 -8.87
CA LEU A 61 -11.59 -5.57 -9.95
C LEU A 61 -10.20 -6.18 -10.09
N SER A 62 -9.75 -6.35 -11.34
CA SER A 62 -8.42 -6.89 -11.63
C SER A 62 -7.32 -5.87 -11.31
N LEU A 63 -6.08 -6.35 -11.22
CA LEU A 63 -4.91 -5.47 -11.13
C LEU A 63 -4.85 -4.50 -12.31
N SER A 64 -5.17 -5.00 -13.52
CA SER A 64 -5.21 -4.19 -14.73
C SER A 64 -6.28 -3.09 -14.65
N ASP A 65 -7.46 -3.37 -14.08
CA ASP A 65 -8.48 -2.34 -13.85
C ASP A 65 -8.01 -1.28 -12.86
N ALA A 66 -7.33 -1.71 -11.79
CA ALA A 66 -6.77 -0.83 -10.77
C ALA A 66 -5.68 0.09 -11.35
N ILE A 67 -4.83 -0.43 -12.23
CA ILE A 67 -3.80 0.36 -12.91
C ILE A 67 -4.44 1.28 -13.96
N ASN A 68 -5.39 0.80 -14.75
CA ASN A 68 -6.10 1.62 -15.73
C ASN A 68 -6.85 2.81 -15.10
N ILE A 69 -7.27 2.72 -13.84
CA ILE A 69 -7.91 3.84 -13.16
C ILE A 69 -6.92 4.94 -12.79
N THR A 70 -5.65 4.61 -12.52
CA THR A 70 -4.63 5.61 -12.17
C THR A 70 -4.33 6.54 -13.35
N HIS A 71 -4.36 6.02 -14.57
CA HIS A 71 -4.26 6.81 -15.81
C HIS A 71 -5.41 7.79 -16.05
N LYS A 72 -6.56 7.61 -15.38
CA LYS A 72 -7.78 8.40 -15.60
C LYS A 72 -8.01 9.48 -14.54
N TYR A 73 -7.34 9.38 -13.40
CA TYR A 73 -7.62 10.18 -12.21
C TYR A 73 -6.32 10.72 -11.61
N GLY A 74 -5.99 11.97 -11.95
CA GLY A 74 -4.75 12.61 -11.51
C GLY A 74 -4.65 12.85 -9.99
N ASN A 75 -5.72 12.67 -9.22
CA ASN A 75 -5.67 12.72 -7.76
C ASN A 75 -5.21 11.40 -7.13
N ILE A 76 -5.11 10.31 -7.89
CA ILE A 76 -4.44 9.09 -7.43
C ILE A 76 -2.94 9.34 -7.49
N LYS A 77 -2.29 9.44 -6.32
CA LYS A 77 -0.85 9.75 -6.22
C LYS A 77 -0.01 8.57 -5.77
N TYR A 78 -0.65 7.53 -5.22
CA TYR A 78 0.04 6.35 -4.72
C TYR A 78 -0.69 5.08 -5.14
N PHE A 79 0.08 4.08 -5.56
CA PHE A 79 -0.43 2.75 -5.90
C PHE A 79 0.35 1.69 -5.14
N ALA A 80 -0.35 0.92 -4.31
CA ALA A 80 0.25 -0.13 -3.50
C ALA A 80 -0.19 -1.52 -3.93
N THR A 81 0.72 -2.48 -3.78
CA THR A 81 0.46 -3.89 -4.05
C THR A 81 1.04 -4.80 -2.98
N SER A 82 0.26 -5.80 -2.56
CA SER A 82 0.70 -6.84 -1.62
C SER A 82 1.83 -7.73 -2.14
N ASN A 83 2.59 -8.31 -1.20
CA ASN A 83 3.55 -9.40 -1.43
C ASN A 83 4.65 -9.10 -2.46
N ILE A 84 5.25 -7.90 -2.41
CA ILE A 84 6.37 -7.56 -3.29
C ILE A 84 7.68 -8.10 -2.72
N GLU A 85 8.29 -9.03 -3.45
CA GLU A 85 9.55 -9.67 -3.04
C GLU A 85 10.64 -9.63 -4.12
N GLN A 86 10.31 -9.21 -5.35
CA GLN A 86 11.18 -9.35 -6.52
C GLN A 86 11.33 -8.03 -7.28
N VAL A 87 12.56 -7.75 -7.71
CA VAL A 87 12.90 -6.57 -8.54
C VAL A 87 12.14 -6.57 -9.86
N ALA A 88 11.97 -7.74 -10.48
CA ALA A 88 11.23 -7.87 -11.74
C ALA A 88 9.78 -7.37 -11.61
N GLU A 89 9.14 -7.59 -10.46
CA GLU A 89 7.79 -7.13 -10.20
C GLU A 89 7.72 -5.61 -9.98
N VAL A 90 8.68 -5.06 -9.22
CA VAL A 90 8.82 -3.60 -9.07
C VAL A 90 8.96 -2.94 -10.43
N ASN A 91 9.84 -3.47 -11.28
CA ASN A 91 10.03 -2.93 -12.63
C ASN A 91 8.76 -3.00 -13.46
N LEU A 92 8.11 -4.17 -13.51
CA LEU A 92 6.89 -4.35 -14.28
C LEU A 92 5.79 -3.36 -13.87
N ILE A 93 5.55 -3.17 -12.56
CA ILE A 93 4.50 -2.27 -12.07
C ILE A 93 4.86 -0.81 -12.34
N CYS A 94 6.09 -0.40 -12.07
CA CYS A 94 6.52 0.98 -12.30
C CYS A 94 6.49 1.35 -13.79
N ASP A 95 6.78 0.41 -14.69
CA ASP A 95 6.80 0.65 -16.14
C ASP A 95 5.39 0.83 -16.74
N ILE A 96 4.33 0.35 -16.05
CA ILE A 96 2.93 0.47 -16.50
C ILE A 96 2.13 1.54 -15.75
N LEU A 97 2.64 2.05 -14.62
CA LEU A 97 2.02 3.14 -13.89
C LEU A 97 2.26 4.50 -14.60
N PRO A 98 1.34 5.48 -14.45
CA PRO A 98 1.61 6.85 -14.86
C PRO A 98 2.81 7.42 -14.08
N GLY A 99 3.61 8.27 -14.73
CA GLY A 99 4.84 8.83 -14.13
C GLY A 99 4.64 9.72 -12.90
N ASP A 100 3.42 10.21 -12.66
CA ASP A 100 3.05 11.01 -11.48
C ASP A 100 2.45 10.18 -10.33
N VAL A 101 2.41 8.85 -10.47
CA VAL A 101 1.92 7.91 -9.45
C VAL A 101 3.09 7.18 -8.80
N SER A 102 3.29 7.40 -7.50
CA SER A 102 4.32 6.69 -6.74
C SER A 102 3.90 5.24 -6.48
N PHE A 103 4.73 4.28 -6.89
CA PHE A 103 4.57 2.90 -6.46
C PHE A 103 4.94 2.72 -4.98
N VAL A 104 4.16 1.92 -4.26
CA VAL A 104 4.33 1.64 -2.83
C VAL A 104 4.23 0.13 -2.57
N PRO A 105 5.33 -0.63 -2.66
CA PRO A 105 5.29 -2.06 -2.36
C PRO A 105 4.91 -2.30 -0.89
N LYS A 106 4.00 -3.25 -0.65
CA LYS A 106 3.76 -3.77 0.68
C LYS A 106 4.71 -4.93 0.97
N ILE A 107 5.36 -4.86 2.13
CA ILE A 107 6.30 -5.86 2.62
C ILE A 107 5.62 -6.64 3.73
N GLU A 108 5.40 -7.92 3.49
CA GLU A 108 4.50 -8.77 4.29
C GLU A 108 5.19 -10.09 4.72
N THR A 109 6.40 -10.36 4.23
CA THR A 109 7.12 -11.64 4.44
C THR A 109 8.58 -11.41 4.81
N LEU A 110 9.20 -12.40 5.46
CA LEU A 110 10.62 -12.46 5.74
C LEU A 110 11.43 -12.28 4.45
N LYS A 111 11.02 -12.94 3.36
CA LYS A 111 11.69 -12.85 2.07
C LYS A 111 11.63 -11.43 1.50
N GLY A 112 10.49 -10.75 1.61
CA GLY A 112 10.36 -9.34 1.26
C GLY A 112 11.35 -8.46 2.05
N VAL A 113 11.43 -8.64 3.36
CA VAL A 113 12.38 -7.90 4.22
C VAL A 113 13.84 -8.18 3.85
N LEU A 114 14.20 -9.43 3.58
CA LEU A 114 15.58 -9.79 3.19
C LEU A 114 15.98 -9.22 1.83
N ASN A 115 15.02 -9.02 0.92
CA ASN A 115 15.26 -8.48 -0.41
C ASN A 115 15.19 -6.95 -0.51
N LEU A 116 14.89 -6.22 0.58
CA LEU A 116 14.69 -4.77 0.55
C LEU A 116 15.78 -3.98 -0.18
N ASN A 117 17.06 -4.24 0.14
CA ASN A 117 18.17 -3.55 -0.53
C ASN A 117 18.08 -3.70 -2.05
N LYS A 118 17.86 -4.92 -2.56
CA LYS A 118 17.72 -5.19 -3.99
C LYS A 118 16.53 -4.46 -4.60
N LEU A 119 15.41 -4.37 -3.87
CA LEU A 119 14.24 -3.62 -4.33
C LEU A 119 14.58 -2.13 -4.42
N PHE A 120 15.27 -1.57 -3.42
CA PHE A 120 15.61 -0.16 -3.34
C PHE A 120 16.73 0.25 -4.31
N ASP A 121 17.66 -0.65 -4.63
CA ASP A 121 18.70 -0.45 -5.64
C ASP A 121 18.13 -0.14 -7.04
N THR A 122 16.83 -0.40 -7.28
CA THR A 122 16.16 0.03 -8.52
C THR A 122 16.02 1.55 -8.64
N GLY A 123 16.07 2.30 -7.53
CA GLY A 123 15.79 3.73 -7.48
C GLY A 123 14.33 4.12 -7.77
N LYS A 124 13.43 3.13 -7.92
CA LYS A 124 12.01 3.36 -8.29
C LYS A 124 11.06 3.47 -7.09
N ILE A 125 11.55 3.22 -5.87
CA ILE A 125 10.73 3.13 -4.66
C ILE A 125 11.05 4.29 -3.73
N ASN A 126 10.05 5.15 -3.48
CA ASN A 126 10.16 6.26 -2.53
C ASN A 126 9.46 5.98 -1.20
N HIS A 127 8.51 5.04 -1.19
CA HIS A 127 7.73 4.65 -0.02
C HIS A 127 7.56 3.14 0.00
N ILE A 128 7.52 2.54 1.19
CA ILE A 128 7.01 1.18 1.39
C ILE A 128 5.94 1.16 2.47
N MET A 129 5.11 0.13 2.48
CA MET A 129 4.20 -0.16 3.59
C MET A 129 4.59 -1.48 4.23
N LEU A 130 4.85 -1.48 5.53
CA LEU A 130 5.13 -2.71 6.28
C LEU A 130 3.84 -3.28 6.84
N ASP A 131 3.41 -4.43 6.32
CA ASP A 131 2.29 -5.18 6.88
C ASP A 131 2.81 -6.02 8.05
N SER A 132 2.70 -5.46 9.24
CA SER A 132 3.28 -6.05 10.46
C SER A 132 2.56 -7.33 10.89
N GLU A 133 1.26 -7.46 10.59
CA GLU A 133 0.46 -8.62 10.98
C GLU A 133 0.80 -9.83 10.11
N ASP A 134 0.83 -9.64 8.79
CA ASP A 134 1.21 -10.70 7.86
C ASP A 134 2.68 -11.09 8.04
N LEU A 135 3.59 -10.12 8.26
CA LEU A 135 4.99 -10.43 8.56
C LEU A 135 5.15 -11.25 9.84
N TYR A 136 4.42 -10.89 10.90
CA TYR A 136 4.45 -11.62 12.17
C TYR A 136 3.97 -13.07 11.99
N THR A 137 2.96 -13.27 11.16
CA THR A 137 2.43 -14.59 10.82
C THR A 137 3.42 -15.40 9.97
N ASP A 138 4.05 -14.77 8.98
CA ASP A 138 5.06 -15.40 8.10
C ASP A 138 6.27 -15.92 8.87
N VAL A 139 6.71 -15.19 9.91
CA VAL A 139 7.77 -15.64 10.83
C VAL A 139 7.28 -16.55 11.95
N LYS A 140 6.09 -17.16 11.80
CA LYS A 140 5.50 -18.13 12.73
C LYS A 140 5.34 -17.58 14.15
N ASN A 141 5.05 -16.28 14.27
CA ASN A 141 4.89 -15.58 15.54
C ASN A 141 6.17 -15.55 16.41
N ASP A 142 7.35 -15.70 15.81
CA ASP A 142 8.63 -15.51 16.52
C ASP A 142 8.82 -14.01 16.83
N VAL A 143 8.60 -13.66 18.10
CA VAL A 143 8.66 -12.27 18.59
C VAL A 143 10.05 -11.66 18.43
N GLN A 144 11.12 -12.43 18.67
CA GLN A 144 12.48 -11.93 18.61
C GLN A 144 12.87 -11.67 17.16
N LEU A 145 12.60 -12.64 16.28
CA LEU A 145 12.84 -12.49 14.84
C LEU A 145 12.03 -11.31 14.27
N PHE A 146 10.74 -11.23 14.59
CA PHE A 146 9.87 -10.14 14.15
C PHE A 146 10.41 -8.76 14.56
N THR A 147 10.83 -8.61 15.82
CA THR A 147 11.39 -7.36 16.33
C THR A 147 12.67 -6.98 15.59
N ASN A 148 13.59 -7.93 15.41
CA ASN A 148 14.82 -7.74 14.66
C ASN A 148 14.54 -7.34 13.19
N LEU A 149 13.52 -7.93 12.56
CA LEU A 149 13.12 -7.59 11.19
C LEU A 149 12.55 -6.17 11.11
N LYS A 150 11.71 -5.74 12.05
CA LYS A 150 11.21 -4.36 12.10
C LYS A 150 12.35 -3.36 12.23
N GLU A 151 13.33 -3.62 13.09
CA GLU A 151 14.52 -2.77 13.21
C GLU A 151 15.33 -2.73 11.92
N ARG A 152 15.51 -3.88 11.28
CA ARG A 152 16.18 -3.99 9.98
C ARG A 152 15.46 -3.17 8.91
N VAL A 153 14.14 -3.27 8.79
CA VAL A 153 13.33 -2.49 7.83
C VAL A 153 13.54 -0.99 8.05
N ASN A 154 13.43 -0.53 9.31
CA ASN A 154 13.66 0.89 9.64
C ASN A 154 15.06 1.36 9.23
N ARG A 155 16.10 0.58 9.56
CA ARG A 155 17.49 0.92 9.21
C ARG A 155 17.68 1.04 7.70
N ILE A 156 17.25 0.03 6.95
CA ILE A 156 17.38 0.01 5.48
C ILE A 156 16.60 1.17 4.85
N CYS A 157 15.38 1.44 5.31
CA CYS A 157 14.59 2.58 4.86
C CYS A 157 15.33 3.91 5.08
N ASN A 158 15.95 4.10 6.24
CA ASN A 158 16.74 5.30 6.53
C ASN A 158 17.98 5.39 5.63
N ASP A 159 18.71 4.29 5.45
CA ASP A 159 19.94 4.24 4.64
C ASP A 159 19.67 4.60 3.16
N TYR A 160 18.51 4.19 2.63
CA TYR A 160 18.09 4.47 1.25
C TYR A 160 17.19 5.71 1.10
N ASN A 161 16.91 6.43 2.18
CA ASN A 161 15.97 7.56 2.20
C ASN A 161 14.56 7.20 1.67
N VAL A 162 14.10 5.98 1.96
CA VAL A 162 12.77 5.47 1.62
C VAL A 162 11.83 5.66 2.81
N LYS A 163 10.65 6.25 2.58
CA LYS A 163 9.68 6.48 3.65
C LYS A 163 8.92 5.20 4.02
N LEU A 164 8.97 4.83 5.29
CA LEU A 164 8.26 3.68 5.83
C LEU A 164 6.85 4.07 6.31
N LEU A 165 5.83 3.42 5.77
CA LEU A 165 4.44 3.54 6.21
C LEU A 165 4.07 2.36 7.12
N GLN A 166 3.45 2.66 8.25
CA GLN A 166 3.06 1.68 9.26
C GLN A 166 1.64 1.94 9.75
N LEU A 167 0.95 0.88 10.15
CA LEU A 167 -0.35 0.98 10.80
C LEU A 167 -0.18 1.64 12.19
N TYR A 168 -0.93 2.71 12.43
CA TYR A 168 -0.96 3.40 13.72
C TYR A 168 -2.15 2.99 14.60
N GLY A 169 -3.28 2.65 14.00
CA GLY A 169 -4.47 2.23 14.74
C GLY A 169 -5.64 1.84 13.85
N VAL A 170 -6.65 1.23 14.46
CA VAL A 170 -7.90 0.81 13.82
C VAL A 170 -9.06 1.50 14.54
N VAL A 171 -9.99 2.05 13.77
CA VAL A 171 -11.23 2.64 14.29
C VAL A 171 -12.36 1.66 14.08
N PHE A 172 -13.05 1.30 15.16
CA PHE A 172 -14.29 0.53 15.12
C PHE A 172 -15.46 1.50 15.24
N ALA A 173 -16.47 1.35 14.38
CA ALA A 173 -17.68 2.15 14.34
C ALA A 173 -18.90 1.23 14.20
#